data_AF-A0A846PGK7-F1
#
_entry.id   AF-A0A846PGK7-F1
#
_cell.length_a   1.000
_cell.length_b   1.000
_cell.length_c   1.000
_cell.angle_alpha   90.00
_cell.angle_beta   90.00
_cell.angle_gamma   90.00
#
_symmetry.space_group_name_H-M   'P 1'
#
loop_
_entity.id
_entity.type
_entity.pdbx_description
1 polymer ?
#
loop_
_entity_poly.entity_id
_entity_poly.type
_entity_poly.pdbx_seq_one_letter_code
_entity_poly.pdbx_strand_id
1 'polypeptide(L)'
;MEDSLPLRYSVKDVHTGELEHAIQLTNNSTTPIKGDLIVPLVGNRTGRHYAILQNVSVQTVQDNSGNIYFRQNDVVIGGGETFRLQLDYYVLSFNVQYQVDLRTVEDYSKQSEIYKKHIRPEELIESNNSAIMSLARNLTKDIDCWHRRAQRIYDFVDQHMHYETQDYEKGAL
;
A
#
# COMPACT_ATOMS: atom_id res chain seq x y z
N MET A 1 3.03 -7.66 40.37
CA MET A 1 3.61 -8.01 39.06
C MET A 1 2.44 -8.37 38.18
N GLU A 2 2.00 -7.42 37.37
CA GLU A 2 0.95 -7.64 36.37
C GLU A 2 1.57 -8.41 35.21
N ASP A 3 1.13 -9.65 35.01
CA ASP A 3 1.42 -10.42 33.81
C ASP A 3 0.71 -9.75 32.64
N SER A 4 1.42 -8.90 31.90
CA SER A 4 0.96 -8.43 30.60
C SER A 4 0.87 -9.65 29.68
N LEU A 5 -0.36 -10.07 29.36
CA LEU A 5 -0.58 -11.17 28.42
C LEU A 5 0.13 -10.82 27.10
N PRO A 6 1.05 -11.68 26.60
CA PRO A 6 1.78 -11.38 25.38
C PRO A 6 0.80 -11.22 24.22
N LEU A 7 0.98 -10.17 23.41
CA LEU A 7 0.20 -9.94 22.20
C LEU A 7 0.24 -11.21 21.34
N ARG A 8 -0.88 -11.92 21.23
CA ARG A 8 -0.96 -13.15 20.45
C ARG A 8 -1.31 -12.79 19.02
N TYR A 9 -0.54 -13.29 18.06
CA TYR A 9 -0.87 -13.18 16.65
C TYR A 9 -0.91 -14.56 16.01
N SER A 10 -1.71 -14.68 14.96
CA SER A 10 -1.72 -15.85 14.08
C SER A 10 -1.50 -15.39 12.65
N VAL A 11 -0.69 -16.14 11.92
CA VAL A 11 -0.54 -15.97 10.47
C VAL A 11 -1.67 -16.76 9.80
N LYS A 12 -2.37 -16.13 8.87
CA LYS A 12 -3.49 -16.72 8.12
C LYS A 12 -3.37 -16.40 6.64
N ASP A 13 -4.11 -17.16 5.84
CA ASP A 13 -4.25 -16.96 4.40
C ASP A 13 -2.89 -16.85 3.69
N VAL A 14 -1.97 -17.73 4.07
CA VAL A 14 -0.65 -17.80 3.44
C VAL A 14 -0.85 -18.19 1.99
N HIS A 15 -0.38 -17.34 1.09
CA HIS A 15 -0.42 -17.55 -0.33
C HIS A 15 0.98 -17.42 -0.92
N THR A 16 1.34 -18.40 -1.72
CA THR A 16 2.55 -18.37 -2.55
C THR A 16 2.12 -18.37 -4.01
N GLY A 17 2.73 -17.51 -4.80
CA GLY A 17 2.40 -17.39 -6.21
C GLY A 17 3.57 -16.85 -7.01
N GLU A 18 3.31 -16.68 -8.30
CA GLU A 18 4.23 -16.07 -9.25
C GLU A 18 3.56 -14.81 -9.81
N LEU A 19 4.35 -13.76 -10.00
CA LEU A 19 3.92 -12.52 -10.62
C LEU A 19 4.81 -12.25 -11.83
N GLU A 20 4.19 -12.14 -12.99
CA GLU A 20 4.84 -11.70 -14.22
C GLU A 20 4.62 -10.19 -14.40
N HIS A 21 5.70 -9.43 -14.50
CA HIS A 21 5.67 -8.01 -14.86
C HIS A 21 6.26 -7.84 -16.26
N ALA A 22 5.36 -7.76 -17.26
CA ALA A 22 5.70 -7.62 -18.67
C ALA A 22 5.62 -6.15 -19.11
N ILE A 23 6.70 -5.66 -19.72
CA ILE A 23 6.80 -4.30 -20.27
C ILE A 23 7.06 -4.40 -21.76
N GLN A 24 6.20 -3.74 -22.54
CA GLN A 24 6.30 -3.68 -23.99
C GLN A 24 6.37 -2.23 -24.45
N LEU A 25 7.42 -1.90 -25.20
CA LEU A 25 7.61 -0.56 -25.78
C LEU A 25 7.70 -0.71 -27.30
N THR A 26 6.77 -0.08 -28.03
CA THR A 26 6.77 -0.09 -29.50
C THR A 26 7.16 1.27 -30.05
N ASN A 27 8.17 1.30 -30.91
CA ASN A 27 8.54 2.50 -31.65
C ASN A 27 7.77 2.54 -32.98
N ASN A 28 6.69 3.32 -33.04
CA ASN A 28 5.89 3.47 -34.26
C ASN A 28 6.53 4.42 -35.31
N SER A 29 7.68 5.03 -34.99
CA SER A 29 8.43 5.86 -35.94
C SER A 29 9.21 5.00 -36.95
N THR A 30 9.65 5.60 -38.05
CA THR A 30 10.64 5.01 -38.96
C THR A 30 12.09 5.18 -38.48
N THR A 31 12.32 6.06 -37.49
CA THR A 31 13.66 6.35 -36.95
C THR A 31 13.91 5.61 -35.64
N PRO A 32 15.11 5.03 -35.40
CA PRO A 32 15.45 4.45 -34.11
C PRO A 32 15.39 5.48 -32.98
N ILE A 33 14.94 5.04 -31.80
CA ILE A 33 15.02 5.82 -30.56
C ILE A 33 16.05 5.18 -29.63
N LYS A 34 16.73 6.02 -28.85
CA LYS A 34 17.72 5.59 -27.86
C LYS A 34 17.45 6.28 -26.53
N GLY A 35 17.54 5.54 -25.42
CA GLY A 35 17.37 6.10 -24.08
C GLY A 35 17.68 5.11 -22.97
N ASP A 36 17.54 5.58 -21.74
CA ASP A 36 17.65 4.74 -20.55
C ASP A 36 16.26 4.22 -20.17
N LEU A 37 16.17 2.93 -19.86
CA LEU A 37 14.98 2.31 -19.31
C LEU A 37 15.14 2.19 -17.79
N ILE A 38 14.20 2.77 -17.05
CA ILE A 38 14.13 2.70 -15.58
C ILE A 38 12.75 2.15 -15.21
N VAL A 39 12.73 1.01 -14.52
CA VAL A 39 11.50 0.30 -14.16
C VAL A 39 11.45 0.11 -12.64
N PRO A 40 10.42 0.58 -11.93
CA PRO A 40 10.29 0.31 -10.50
C PRO A 40 10.10 -1.18 -10.26
N LEU A 41 10.86 -1.74 -9.32
CA LEU A 41 10.74 -3.15 -8.94
C LEU A 41 9.70 -3.32 -7.84
N VAL A 42 8.91 -4.38 -7.95
CA VAL A 42 8.04 -4.83 -6.86
C VAL A 42 8.92 -5.24 -5.69
N GLY A 43 8.75 -4.57 -4.56
CA GLY A 43 9.61 -4.73 -3.39
C GLY A 43 8.83 -4.90 -2.08
N ASN A 44 9.54 -5.33 -1.05
CA ASN A 44 8.96 -5.72 0.24
C ASN A 44 8.75 -4.50 1.12
N ARG A 45 7.75 -3.68 0.79
CA ARG A 45 7.45 -2.45 1.54
C ARG A 45 6.53 -2.65 2.74
N THR A 46 5.91 -3.82 2.85
CA THR A 46 5.06 -4.18 3.99
C THR A 46 5.60 -5.44 4.65
N GLY A 47 5.46 -5.57 5.97
CA GLY A 47 5.85 -6.79 6.70
C GLY A 47 4.93 -8.00 6.44
N ARG A 48 4.09 -7.97 5.41
CA ARG A 48 3.04 -8.95 5.12
C ARG A 48 3.15 -9.56 3.72
N HIS A 49 4.07 -9.04 2.90
CA HIS A 49 4.25 -9.46 1.51
C HIS A 49 5.74 -9.46 1.19
N TYR A 50 6.18 -10.53 0.54
CA TYR A 50 7.52 -10.70 0.01
C TYR A 50 7.44 -10.99 -1.48
N ALA A 51 8.09 -10.17 -2.30
CA ALA A 51 8.35 -10.38 -3.71
C ALA A 51 9.86 -10.57 -3.90
N ILE A 52 10.24 -11.69 -4.50
CA ILE A 52 11.62 -12.02 -4.82
C ILE A 52 11.72 -12.10 -6.34
N LEU A 53 12.48 -11.17 -6.92
CA LEU A 53 12.78 -11.21 -8.35
C LEU A 53 13.60 -12.47 -8.66
N GLN A 54 13.12 -13.30 -9.59
CA GLN A 54 13.77 -14.55 -9.94
C GLN A 54 15.11 -14.33 -10.64
N ASN A 55 15.21 -13.26 -11.42
CA ASN A 55 16.39 -12.95 -12.21
C ASN A 55 17.28 -11.94 -11.47
N VAL A 56 18.30 -12.42 -10.75
CA VAL A 56 19.14 -11.60 -9.85
C VAL A 56 20.29 -10.88 -10.60
N SER A 57 20.42 -11.09 -11.90
CA SER A 57 21.54 -10.59 -12.72
C SER A 57 21.34 -9.15 -13.23
N VAL A 58 20.21 -8.52 -12.92
CA VAL A 58 19.87 -7.19 -13.41
C VAL A 58 20.51 -6.08 -12.57
N GLN A 59 20.96 -5.01 -13.23
CA GLN A 59 21.45 -3.82 -12.53
C GLN A 59 20.28 -3.11 -11.85
N THR A 60 20.37 -3.03 -10.52
CA THR A 60 19.40 -2.31 -9.69
C THR A 60 19.98 -1.01 -9.16
N VAL A 61 19.16 0.03 -9.13
CA VAL A 61 19.49 1.31 -8.48
C VAL A 61 18.47 1.63 -7.39
N GLN A 62 18.89 2.30 -6.33
CA GLN A 62 18.03 2.68 -5.20
C GLN A 62 17.98 4.20 -5.07
N ASP A 63 16.80 4.77 -4.83
CA ASP A 63 16.65 6.19 -4.53
C ASP A 63 16.74 6.50 -3.02
N ASN A 64 16.70 7.78 -2.67
CA ASN A 64 16.77 8.24 -1.26
C ASN A 64 15.55 7.83 -0.42
N SER A 65 14.44 7.45 -1.05
CA SER A 65 13.22 6.96 -0.42
C SER A 65 13.20 5.43 -0.32
N GLY A 66 14.32 4.77 -0.65
CA GLY A 66 14.48 3.32 -0.63
C GLY A 66 13.66 2.58 -1.68
N ASN A 67 13.20 3.25 -2.75
CA ASN A 67 12.62 2.58 -3.92
C ASN A 67 13.75 1.94 -4.73
N ILE A 68 13.52 0.73 -5.23
CA ILE A 68 14.50 -0.02 -6.01
C ILE A 68 13.98 -0.08 -7.45
N TYR A 69 14.85 0.16 -8.41
CA TYR A 69 14.54 0.17 -9.83
C TYR A 69 15.48 -0.75 -10.60
N PHE A 70 14.97 -1.44 -11.60
CA PHE A 70 15.77 -1.96 -12.69
C PHE A 70 16.20 -0.81 -13.59
N ARG A 71 17.48 -0.78 -13.97
CA ARG A 71 18.00 0.20 -14.90
C ARG A 71 18.77 -0.50 -16.03
N GLN A 72 18.43 -0.15 -17.26
CA GLN A 72 19.19 -0.51 -18.45
C GLN A 72 19.52 0.75 -19.23
N ASN A 73 20.82 1.00 -19.39
CA ASN A 73 21.28 2.17 -20.13
C ASN A 73 21.33 1.87 -21.63
N ASP A 74 21.24 2.91 -22.43
CA ASP A 74 21.48 2.86 -23.88
C ASP A 74 20.58 1.86 -24.64
N VAL A 75 19.33 1.67 -24.19
CA VAL A 75 18.34 0.86 -24.92
C VAL A 75 18.05 1.52 -26.27
N VAL A 76 18.18 0.75 -27.34
CA VAL A 76 17.84 1.18 -28.71
C VAL A 76 16.63 0.39 -29.18
N ILE A 77 15.61 1.10 -29.68
CA ILE A 77 14.43 0.51 -30.30
C ILE A 77 14.36 1.01 -31.74
N GLY A 78 14.55 0.13 -32.72
CA GLY A 78 14.49 0.47 -34.14
C GLY A 78 13.11 0.95 -34.57
N GLY A 79 13.03 1.55 -35.77
CA GLY A 79 11.76 2.00 -36.32
C GLY A 79 10.84 0.84 -36.65
N GLY A 80 9.61 0.85 -36.12
CA GLY A 80 8.65 -0.24 -36.23
C GLY A 80 8.93 -1.43 -35.30
N GLU A 81 9.97 -1.36 -34.46
CA GLU A 81 10.33 -2.47 -33.56
C GLU A 81 9.61 -2.37 -32.21
N THR A 82 9.56 -3.53 -31.54
CA THR A 82 9.02 -3.68 -30.19
C THR A 82 10.11 -4.22 -29.28
N PHE A 83 10.43 -3.46 -28.24
CA PHE A 83 11.21 -3.93 -27.11
C PHE A 83 10.31 -4.64 -26.09
N ARG A 84 10.79 -5.76 -25.54
CA ARG A 84 10.09 -6.52 -24.50
C ARG A 84 11.02 -6.79 -23.33
N LEU A 85 10.54 -6.54 -22.13
CA LEU A 85 11.17 -6.91 -20.87
C LEU A 85 10.16 -7.70 -20.04
N GLN A 86 10.61 -8.79 -19.46
CA GLN A 86 9.84 -9.59 -18.52
C GLN A 86 10.62 -9.72 -17.22
N LEU A 87 9.95 -9.42 -16.11
CA LEU A 87 10.46 -9.55 -14.76
C LEU A 87 9.54 -10.50 -13.99
N ASP A 88 10.07 -11.66 -13.63
CA ASP A 88 9.32 -12.69 -12.92
C ASP A 88 9.63 -12.65 -11.43
N TYR A 89 8.59 -12.73 -10.60
CA TYR A 89 8.72 -12.68 -9.15
C TYR A 89 8.09 -13.91 -8.50
N TYR A 90 8.76 -14.48 -7.50
CA TYR A 90 8.07 -15.31 -6.50
C TYR A 90 7.45 -14.39 -5.44
N VAL A 91 6.17 -14.59 -5.19
CA VAL A 91 5.41 -13.81 -4.22
C VAL A 91 4.96 -14.70 -3.07
N LEU A 92 5.18 -14.23 -1.85
CA LEU A 92 4.61 -14.76 -0.63
C LEU A 92 3.79 -13.65 0.01
N SER A 93 2.51 -13.88 0.22
CA SER A 93 1.62 -12.98 0.95
C SER A 93 0.98 -13.72 2.11
N PHE A 94 0.74 -13.01 3.21
CA PHE A 94 0.02 -13.56 4.35
C PHE A 94 -0.64 -12.46 5.15
N ASN A 95 -1.73 -12.82 5.82
CA ASN A 95 -2.38 -11.97 6.79
C ASN A 95 -1.84 -12.24 8.19
N VAL A 96 -1.67 -11.18 8.96
CA VAL A 96 -1.40 -11.27 10.40
C VAL A 96 -2.68 -10.89 11.12
N GLN A 97 -3.34 -11.88 11.73
CA GLN A 97 -4.46 -11.64 12.61
C GLN A 97 -3.95 -11.48 14.05
N TYR A 98 -4.06 -10.27 14.56
CA TYR A 98 -3.80 -9.98 15.97
C TYR A 98 -5.02 -10.37 16.80
N GLN A 99 -4.78 -11.17 17.84
CA GLN A 99 -5.78 -11.46 18.87
C GLN A 99 -5.60 -10.43 19.97
N VAL A 100 -6.40 -9.36 19.88
CA VAL A 100 -6.42 -8.28 20.87
C VAL A 100 -7.62 -8.50 21.77
N ASP A 101 -7.38 -8.64 23.07
CA ASP A 101 -8.46 -8.51 24.05
C ASP A 101 -8.80 -7.03 24.18
N LEU A 102 -9.93 -6.62 23.60
CA LEU A 102 -10.37 -5.22 23.65
C LEU A 102 -10.63 -4.72 25.08
N ARG A 103 -10.73 -5.61 26.08
CA ARG A 103 -10.88 -5.25 27.49
C ARG A 103 -9.57 -4.77 28.11
N THR A 104 -8.44 -5.12 27.52
CA THR A 104 -7.09 -4.78 28.03
C THR A 104 -6.44 -3.65 27.24
N VAL A 105 -7.12 -3.09 26.24
CA VAL A 105 -6.61 -1.96 25.46
C VAL A 105 -6.87 -0.68 26.23
N GLU A 106 -5.80 -0.04 26.68
CA GLU A 106 -5.84 1.26 27.33
C GLU A 106 -6.13 2.38 26.33
N ASP A 107 -6.57 3.54 26.84
CA ASP A 107 -6.71 4.75 26.04
C ASP A 107 -5.38 5.17 25.43
N TYR A 108 -5.43 5.74 24.21
CA TYR A 108 -4.25 6.32 23.59
C TYR A 108 -3.59 7.38 24.46
N SER A 109 -2.27 7.29 24.63
CA SER A 109 -1.50 8.37 25.24
C SER A 109 -1.55 9.62 24.36
N LYS A 110 -2.35 10.60 24.80
CA LYS A 110 -2.51 11.89 24.10
C LYS A 110 -1.23 12.73 24.05
N GLN A 111 -0.24 12.36 24.87
CA GLN A 111 1.06 13.02 24.91
C GLN A 111 2.05 12.44 23.89
N SER A 112 1.78 11.25 23.33
CA SER A 112 2.66 10.63 22.34
C SER A 112 2.73 11.44 21.05
N GLU A 113 3.91 11.50 20.44
CA GLU A 113 4.10 12.17 19.15
C GLU A 113 3.28 11.52 18.03
N ILE A 114 3.10 10.19 18.09
CA ILE A 114 2.25 9.45 17.15
C ILE A 114 0.80 9.94 17.24
N TYR A 115 0.23 10.05 18.44
CA TYR A 115 -1.12 10.56 18.62
C TYR A 115 -1.23 12.00 18.09
N LYS A 116 -0.32 12.89 18.48
CA LYS A 116 -0.34 14.30 18.04
C LYS A 116 -0.20 14.45 16.53
N LYS A 117 0.53 13.56 15.87
CA LYS A 117 0.72 13.55 14.42
C LYS A 117 -0.58 13.16 13.71
N HIS A 118 -1.21 12.06 14.13
CA HIS A 118 -2.34 11.47 13.39
C HIS A 118 -3.73 12.06 13.71
N ILE A 119 -3.86 12.95 14.68
CA ILE A 119 -5.13 13.66 14.96
C ILE A 119 -5.27 15.00 14.21
N ARG A 120 -4.21 15.46 13.53
CA ARG A 120 -4.23 16.76 12.86
C ARG A 120 -5.02 16.66 11.56
N PRO A 121 -5.80 17.70 11.20
CA PRO A 121 -6.38 17.77 9.86
C PRO A 121 -5.28 17.94 8.82
N GLU A 122 -5.48 17.35 7.65
CA GLU A 122 -4.61 17.43 6.47
C GLU A 122 -5.44 17.86 5.26
N GLU A 123 -4.79 18.26 4.16
CA GLU A 123 -5.47 18.81 2.98
C GLU A 123 -6.60 17.92 2.44
N LEU A 124 -6.42 16.60 2.45
CA LEU A 124 -7.42 15.62 2.02
C LEU A 124 -8.10 14.88 3.18
N ILE A 125 -7.73 15.21 4.42
CA ILE A 125 -8.27 14.60 5.65
C ILE A 125 -8.79 15.74 6.55
N GLU A 126 -9.95 16.27 6.17
CA GLU A 126 -10.59 17.44 6.80
C GLU A 126 -11.26 17.10 8.15
N SER A 127 -10.51 16.48 9.07
CA SER A 127 -11.05 15.98 10.35
C SER A 127 -11.64 17.06 11.28
N ASN A 128 -11.44 18.33 10.96
CA ASN A 128 -12.02 19.51 11.63
C ASN A 128 -13.30 20.05 10.95
N ASN A 129 -13.73 19.49 9.82
CA ASN A 129 -14.96 19.89 9.13
C ASN A 129 -16.19 19.56 10.01
N SER A 130 -17.04 20.55 10.26
CA SER A 130 -18.16 20.43 11.20
C SER A 130 -19.19 19.39 10.78
N ALA A 131 -19.42 19.20 9.48
CA ALA A 131 -20.32 18.18 8.96
C ALA A 131 -19.76 16.77 9.21
N ILE A 132 -18.47 16.56 8.95
CA ILE A 132 -17.77 15.30 9.19
C ILE A 132 -17.80 14.96 10.69
N MET A 133 -17.48 15.92 11.55
CA MET A 133 -17.53 15.74 13.01
C MET A 133 -18.93 15.40 13.51
N SER A 134 -19.96 16.07 12.98
CA SER A 134 -21.36 15.82 13.35
C SER A 134 -21.80 14.41 12.96
N LEU A 135 -21.50 14.00 11.72
CA LEU A 135 -21.81 12.67 11.22
C LEU A 135 -21.08 11.59 12.02
N ALA A 136 -19.77 11.74 12.27
CA ALA A 136 -18.99 10.79 13.04
C ALA A 136 -19.53 10.63 14.47
N ARG A 137 -19.90 11.73 15.14
CA ARG A 137 -20.53 11.69 16.47
C ARG A 137 -21.88 10.98 16.44
N ASN A 138 -22.72 11.26 15.44
CA ASN A 138 -24.02 10.61 15.32
C ASN A 138 -23.89 9.10 15.07
N LEU A 139 -22.95 8.68 14.21
CA LEU A 139 -22.70 7.26 13.92
C LEU A 139 -22.24 6.47 15.16
N THR A 140 -21.56 7.14 16.10
CA THR A 140 -20.84 6.49 17.22
C THR A 140 -21.41 6.81 18.61
N LYS A 141 -22.52 7.55 18.69
CA LYS A 141 -23.08 8.12 19.93
C LYS A 141 -23.31 7.13 21.07
N ASP A 142 -23.72 5.89 20.74
CA ASP A 142 -24.08 4.86 21.72
C ASP A 142 -23.01 3.77 21.87
N ILE A 143 -21.81 3.99 21.32
CA ILE A 143 -20.70 3.04 21.32
C ILE A 143 -19.63 3.57 22.25
N ASP A 144 -19.26 2.84 23.30
CA ASP A 144 -18.23 3.27 24.24
C ASP A 144 -16.81 2.87 23.79
N CYS A 145 -16.68 1.67 23.20
CA CYS A 145 -15.39 1.13 22.75
C CYS A 145 -14.88 1.81 21.47
N TRP A 146 -13.68 2.40 21.51
CA TRP A 146 -13.03 3.08 20.38
C TRP A 146 -12.89 2.20 19.12
N HIS A 147 -12.56 0.91 19.29
CA HIS A 147 -12.46 -0.02 18.17
C HIS A 147 -13.80 -0.21 17.46
N ARG A 148 -14.89 -0.33 18.22
CA ARG A 148 -16.24 -0.42 17.66
C ARG A 148 -16.68 0.88 17.01
N ARG A 149 -16.24 2.04 17.53
CA ARG A 149 -16.48 3.34 16.88
C ARG A 149 -15.80 3.41 15.51
N ALA A 150 -14.53 3.03 15.44
CA ALA A 150 -13.77 3.00 14.19
C ALA A 150 -14.39 2.04 13.18
N GLN A 151 -14.75 0.82 13.61
CA GLN A 151 -15.44 -0.15 12.77
C GLN A 151 -16.76 0.41 12.24
N ARG A 152 -17.58 1.06 13.09
CA ARG A 152 -18.86 1.65 12.68
C ARG A 152 -18.70 2.73 11.60
N ILE A 153 -17.63 3.52 11.67
CA ILE A 153 -17.30 4.52 10.65
C ILE A 153 -16.85 3.83 9.36
N TYR A 154 -15.99 2.81 9.45
CA TYR A 154 -15.56 2.02 8.30
C TYR A 154 -16.75 1.36 7.59
N ASP A 155 -17.63 0.68 8.32
CA ASP A 155 -18.83 0.03 7.78
C ASP A 155 -19.74 1.04 7.09
N PHE A 156 -19.85 2.27 7.63
CA PHE A 156 -20.60 3.34 6.98
C PHE A 156 -19.98 3.73 5.64
N VAL A 157 -18.65 3.90 5.58
CA VAL A 157 -17.93 4.22 4.34
C VAL A 157 -18.10 3.10 3.32
N ASP A 158 -17.85 1.85 3.69
CA ASP A 158 -17.98 0.68 2.82
C ASP A 158 -19.39 0.55 2.21
N GLN A 159 -20.42 0.86 2.98
CA GLN A 159 -21.82 0.78 2.53
C GLN A 159 -22.26 1.93 1.62
N HIS A 160 -21.64 3.11 1.73
CA HIS A 160 -22.12 4.33 1.06
C HIS A 160 -21.13 4.87 0.02
N MET A 161 -19.91 4.35 -0.03
CA MET A 161 -18.89 4.72 -1.00
C MET A 161 -18.70 3.58 -1.98
N HIS A 162 -18.89 3.87 -3.26
CA HIS A 162 -18.70 2.90 -4.33
C HIS A 162 -17.55 3.34 -5.22
N TYR A 163 -16.70 2.37 -5.56
CA TYR A 163 -15.67 2.58 -6.56
C TYR A 163 -16.29 2.59 -7.94
N GLU A 164 -16.11 3.68 -8.65
CA GLU A 164 -16.40 3.76 -10.08
C GLU A 164 -15.09 3.65 -10.86
N THR A 165 -15.11 2.88 -11.93
CA THR A 165 -13.99 2.84 -12.88
C THR A 165 -13.86 4.22 -13.51
N GLN A 166 -12.64 4.78 -13.48
CA GLN A 166 -12.36 6.10 -14.05
C GLN A 166 -11.35 5.96 -15.19
N ASP A 167 -11.57 6.71 -16.27
CA ASP A 167 -10.69 6.71 -17.46
C ASP A 167 -9.36 7.44 -17.23
N TYR A 168 -9.17 8.06 -16.06
CA TYR A 168 -7.99 8.84 -15.69
C TYR A 168 -7.63 8.63 -14.22
N GLU A 169 -6.33 8.55 -13.94
CA GLU A 169 -5.79 8.28 -12.61
C GLU A 169 -6.01 9.49 -11.68
N LYS A 170 -6.77 9.30 -10.61
CA LYS A 170 -6.90 10.28 -9.49
C LYS A 170 -6.12 9.84 -8.25
N GLY A 171 -5.24 8.86 -8.38
CA GLY A 171 -4.60 8.15 -7.27
C GLY A 171 -5.51 7.07 -6.67
N ALA A 172 -4.90 6.14 -5.94
CA ALA A 172 -5.57 5.11 -5.17
C ALA A 172 -5.53 5.44 -3.67
N LEU A 173 -6.59 5.09 -2.95
CA LEU A 173 -6.63 5.09 -1.48
C LEU A 173 -5.71 3.98 -0.91
#